data_AF-A0A2E6HQM1-F1
#
_entry.id   AF-A0A2E6HQM1-F1
#
_cell.length_a   1.000
_cell.length_b   1.000
_cell.length_c   1.000
_cell.angle_alpha   90.00
_cell.angle_beta   90.00
_cell.angle_gamma   90.00
#
_symmetry.space_group_name_H-M   'P 1'
#
loop_
_entity.id
_entity.type
_entity.pdbx_description
1 polymer ?
#
loop_
_entity_poly.entity_id
_entity_poly.type
_entity_poly.pdbx_seq_one_letter_code
_entity_poly.pdbx_strand_id
1 'polypeptide(L)'
;MFVILGSSCHRVIYQAWKLNRRYAQIMNRFLVSLIPFLLFASCGTEETKLGEPEKLSVSQAGTTSSPTVIATSTPTVIATSTPTVIATSVEPSVICVLDSERRRVSCETDGYQSEARLSWASNATSATQGGPTWSFLVESTPIPTIITVDLEVCIEEECERVATQLDGTAIAQHNQTGQAIGSSQATHGDHSTSANEWSMQYQYSRNKCDPDGPVILTSPPVDVSTISMVEPMGGVSYDHITPIDHLYFFHVPDNLWEIYSMSDGHIVYLAWNDSTQYRMVVEHSCHLYSIYIHIQELPEDLESALGLSRADRNKDLRIYPRMPVKSGDLLGYDIVNGRGSLDISIVDTRVELDGFVNIESYKEEFWKKHCVDPFNYWQGSFSEQILSRTLVVNDNPPGGKIDHDIAGTLIGNWFLENSGGYAGTKGVPGDRHGSSGHLYFGPSNMVPNTYLVSMGAFAQKKSFHLEEDAPNPADVNAESGIIKYGYRALNQGDSGQLTGYRVVQTGDEWDGRTFPLGGALEAVYRPGLNGVILVEVLSDRSIKIEAFQDARSLDEVTGFTEDAKTYVR
;
A
#
# COMPACT_ATOMS: atom_id res chain seq x y z
N MET A 1 7.58 56.93 17.21
CA MET A 1 6.14 57.08 17.48
C MET A 1 5.42 57.05 16.15
N PHE A 2 4.70 55.95 15.90
CA PHE A 2 3.79 55.61 14.80
C PHE A 2 4.32 55.61 13.34
N VAL A 3 4.53 54.50 12.60
CA VAL A 3 3.89 53.15 12.48
C VAL A 3 2.67 53.13 11.55
N ILE A 4 2.87 52.42 10.41
CA ILE A 4 1.96 51.54 9.65
C ILE A 4 0.72 52.18 9.01
N LEU A 5 0.59 52.01 7.69
CA LEU A 5 -0.64 51.64 6.97
C LEU A 5 -0.29 51.44 5.49
N GLY A 6 -0.14 50.19 5.05
CA GLY A 6 0.14 49.88 3.63
C GLY A 6 -0.13 48.43 3.22
N SER A 7 -0.12 47.48 4.14
CA SER A 7 -0.18 46.05 3.79
C SER A 7 -1.52 45.36 4.07
N SER A 8 -2.50 46.05 4.66
CA SER A 8 -3.77 45.43 5.09
C SER A 8 -4.87 45.43 4.03
N CYS A 9 -4.75 46.21 2.95
CA CYS A 9 -5.85 46.35 1.98
C CYS A 9 -5.86 45.21 0.93
N HIS A 10 -4.70 44.66 0.55
CA HIS A 10 -4.62 43.55 -0.41
C HIS A 10 -5.06 42.20 0.18
N ARG A 11 -4.80 41.96 1.48
CA ARG A 11 -5.20 40.70 2.14
C ARG A 11 -6.71 40.59 2.34
N VAL A 12 -7.41 41.71 2.54
CA VAL A 12 -8.87 41.74 2.74
C VAL A 12 -9.62 41.56 1.41
N ILE A 13 -9.11 42.12 0.31
CA ILE A 13 -9.72 41.96 -1.02
C ILE A 13 -9.57 40.52 -1.53
N TYR A 14 -8.44 39.86 -1.26
CA TYR A 14 -8.21 38.46 -1.64
C TYR A 14 -9.08 37.48 -0.83
N GLN A 15 -9.27 37.74 0.47
CA GLN A 15 -10.17 36.94 1.33
C GLN A 15 -11.66 37.12 0.95
N ALA A 16 -12.07 38.33 0.57
CA ALA A 16 -13.43 38.60 0.09
C ALA A 16 -13.73 37.92 -1.26
N TRP A 17 -12.73 37.80 -2.15
CA TRP A 17 -12.85 37.07 -3.42
C TRP A 17 -12.99 35.55 -3.21
N LYS A 18 -12.25 34.98 -2.24
CA LYS A 18 -12.33 33.55 -1.86
C LYS A 18 -13.69 33.18 -1.24
N LEU A 19 -14.30 34.07 -0.46
CA LEU A 19 -15.64 33.87 0.13
C LEU A 19 -16.77 33.89 -0.92
N ASN A 20 -16.64 34.74 -1.94
CA ASN A 20 -17.67 34.90 -2.98
C ASN A 20 -17.73 33.70 -3.95
N ARG A 21 -16.60 33.02 -4.19
CA ARG A 21 -16.57 31.75 -4.96
C ARG A 21 -17.23 30.58 -4.21
N ARG A 22 -17.14 30.54 -2.87
CA ARG A 22 -17.80 29.53 -2.02
C ARG A 22 -19.33 29.62 -2.09
N TYR A 23 -19.91 30.83 -2.20
CA TYR A 23 -21.36 31.01 -2.34
C TYR A 23 -21.88 30.64 -3.74
N ALA A 24 -21.10 30.89 -4.80
CA ALA A 24 -21.50 30.56 -6.17
C ALA A 24 -21.57 29.05 -6.45
N GLN A 25 -20.71 28.24 -5.80
CA GLN A 25 -20.72 26.78 -5.96
C GLN A 25 -21.85 26.08 -5.18
N ILE A 26 -22.28 26.64 -4.05
CA ILE A 26 -23.40 26.10 -3.25
C ILE A 26 -24.75 26.40 -3.93
N MET A 27 -24.92 27.58 -4.53
CA MET A 27 -26.14 27.97 -5.23
C MET A 27 -26.38 27.18 -6.54
N ASN A 28 -25.32 26.71 -7.19
CA ASN A 28 -25.44 26.02 -8.48
C ASN A 28 -25.86 24.54 -8.37
N ARG A 29 -25.91 23.97 -7.15
CA ARG A 29 -26.42 22.62 -6.88
C ARG A 29 -27.90 22.58 -6.47
N PHE A 30 -28.51 23.72 -6.14
CA PHE A 30 -29.93 23.81 -5.75
C PHE A 30 -30.88 24.30 -6.85
N LEU A 31 -30.37 24.52 -8.07
CA LEU A 31 -31.15 25.10 -9.18
C LEU A 31 -31.61 24.08 -10.25
N VAL A 32 -31.50 22.77 -9.99
CA VAL A 32 -32.08 21.71 -10.86
C VAL A 32 -33.15 20.94 -10.09
N SER A 33 -34.20 21.64 -9.68
CA SER A 33 -35.55 21.09 -9.51
C SER A 33 -36.45 22.22 -9.06
N LEU A 34 -37.31 22.70 -9.96
CA LEU A 34 -38.66 23.25 -9.72
C LEU A 34 -39.00 24.33 -10.75
N ILE A 35 -39.76 23.94 -11.76
CA ILE A 35 -40.73 24.79 -12.48
C ILE A 35 -41.92 23.87 -12.85
N PRO A 36 -43.17 24.37 -13.03
CA PRO A 36 -44.09 24.84 -12.00
C PRO A 36 -45.49 24.17 -12.14
N PHE A 37 -46.36 24.33 -11.14
CA PHE A 37 -47.80 24.44 -11.42
C PHE A 37 -48.41 25.56 -10.58
N LEU A 38 -48.91 26.57 -11.29
CA LEU A 38 -49.79 27.64 -10.80
C LEU A 38 -51.14 27.05 -10.37
N LEU A 39 -51.77 27.62 -9.32
CA LEU A 39 -53.07 28.32 -9.38
C LEU A 39 -53.68 28.55 -7.96
N PHE A 40 -54.03 29.82 -7.72
CA PHE A 40 -55.07 30.41 -6.85
C PHE A 40 -55.27 30.02 -5.36
N ALA A 41 -54.94 31.01 -4.51
CA ALA A 41 -55.77 31.64 -3.48
C ALA A 41 -56.94 30.87 -2.81
N SER A 42 -56.91 30.79 -1.46
CA SER A 42 -57.88 31.44 -0.54
C SER A 42 -57.73 30.95 0.90
N CYS A 43 -58.08 31.83 1.84
CA CYS A 43 -58.17 31.70 3.31
C CYS A 43 -58.69 30.36 3.87
N GLY A 44 -58.23 30.02 5.07
CA GLY A 44 -58.92 29.10 5.97
C GLY A 44 -58.14 28.80 7.25
N THR A 45 -58.78 29.07 8.38
CA THR A 45 -58.30 29.00 9.76
C THR A 45 -58.33 27.59 10.38
N GLU A 46 -57.64 27.47 11.52
CA GLU A 46 -57.89 26.61 12.69
C GLU A 46 -57.31 25.17 12.77
N GLU A 47 -56.60 24.95 13.90
CA GLU A 47 -56.66 23.86 14.90
C GLU A 47 -56.84 22.40 14.42
N THR A 48 -56.22 21.33 14.94
CA THR A 48 -55.57 21.05 16.23
C THR A 48 -54.88 19.66 16.16
N LYS A 49 -53.87 19.47 17.02
CA LYS A 49 -53.44 18.28 17.81
C LYS A 49 -53.21 16.87 17.21
N LEU A 50 -51.97 16.44 17.46
CA LEU A 50 -51.40 15.14 17.88
C LEU A 50 -52.31 13.90 18.07
N GLY A 51 -51.79 12.77 17.57
CA GLY A 51 -52.02 11.40 18.07
C GLY A 51 -50.90 10.45 17.60
N GLU A 52 -50.28 9.75 18.55
CA GLU A 52 -49.17 8.78 18.45
C GLU A 52 -49.63 7.41 17.89
N PRO A 53 -48.76 6.57 17.26
CA PRO A 53 -49.17 5.29 16.69
C PRO A 53 -48.83 4.06 17.56
N GLU A 54 -49.76 3.11 17.61
CA GLU A 54 -49.59 1.78 18.23
C GLU A 54 -49.33 0.69 17.17
N LYS A 55 -48.55 -0.31 17.58
CA LYS A 55 -48.06 -1.51 16.87
C LYS A 55 -49.14 -2.35 16.18
N LEU A 56 -48.74 -3.11 15.15
CA LEU A 56 -49.41 -4.34 14.74
C LEU A 56 -48.45 -5.40 14.20
N SER A 57 -48.74 -6.65 14.56
CA SER A 57 -47.96 -7.87 14.42
C SER A 57 -48.54 -8.86 13.37
N VAL A 58 -47.60 -9.61 12.78
CA VAL A 58 -47.59 -10.95 12.13
C VAL A 58 -48.90 -11.77 12.00
N SER A 59 -49.13 -12.36 10.80
CA SER A 59 -49.47 -13.80 10.63
C SER A 59 -49.25 -14.30 9.18
N GLN A 60 -48.89 -15.59 9.05
CA GLN A 60 -48.61 -16.38 7.83
C GLN A 60 -49.74 -17.39 7.53
N ALA A 61 -49.82 -17.81 6.24
CA ALA A 61 -50.22 -19.11 5.64
C ALA A 61 -50.99 -18.81 4.34
N GLY A 62 -50.85 -19.44 3.17
CA GLY A 62 -50.20 -20.67 2.70
C GLY A 62 -51.15 -21.33 1.68
N THR A 63 -50.73 -21.62 0.44
CA THR A 63 -51.28 -22.70 -0.43
C THR A 63 -50.54 -22.86 -1.76
N THR A 64 -50.50 -24.11 -2.22
CA THR A 64 -49.71 -24.75 -3.30
C THR A 64 -50.53 -25.08 -4.56
N SER A 65 -49.91 -25.17 -5.76
CA SER A 65 -50.04 -26.33 -6.70
C SER A 65 -49.30 -26.18 -8.07
N SER A 66 -48.27 -27.02 -8.28
CA SER A 66 -47.98 -27.96 -9.40
C SER A 66 -47.88 -27.58 -10.92
N PRO A 67 -47.21 -28.42 -11.76
CA PRO A 67 -46.16 -27.99 -12.73
C PRO A 67 -46.40 -28.37 -14.21
N THR A 68 -45.48 -28.01 -15.13
CA THR A 68 -45.37 -28.60 -16.49
C THR A 68 -43.91 -28.64 -16.99
N VAL A 69 -43.60 -29.63 -17.82
CA VAL A 69 -42.30 -30.26 -18.11
C VAL A 69 -41.98 -30.23 -19.63
N ILE A 70 -40.71 -29.95 -19.97
CA ILE A 70 -39.84 -30.36 -21.13
C ILE A 70 -40.21 -30.01 -22.60
N ALA A 71 -39.22 -29.47 -23.34
CA ALA A 71 -38.76 -30.00 -24.64
C ALA A 71 -37.38 -29.45 -25.07
N THR A 72 -36.51 -30.37 -25.51
CA THR A 72 -35.12 -30.21 -25.96
C THR A 72 -35.04 -30.30 -27.50
N SER A 73 -34.09 -29.62 -28.17
CA SER A 73 -33.65 -30.01 -29.53
C SER A 73 -32.18 -29.63 -29.80
N THR A 74 -31.48 -30.51 -30.52
CA THR A 74 -30.05 -30.44 -30.97
C THR A 74 -30.01 -30.40 -32.52
N PRO A 75 -28.86 -30.21 -33.22
CA PRO A 75 -28.73 -29.29 -34.35
C PRO A 75 -28.67 -29.99 -35.71
N THR A 76 -28.75 -29.22 -36.80
CA THR A 76 -28.60 -29.70 -38.19
C THR A 76 -27.31 -29.16 -38.80
N VAL A 77 -26.53 -30.05 -39.43
CA VAL A 77 -25.27 -29.80 -40.15
C VAL A 77 -25.57 -29.39 -41.60
N ILE A 78 -24.91 -28.34 -42.10
CA ILE A 78 -24.82 -28.01 -43.52
C ILE A 78 -23.34 -27.86 -43.88
N ALA A 79 -22.90 -28.57 -44.91
CA ALA A 79 -21.56 -28.49 -45.49
C ALA A 79 -21.50 -27.38 -46.55
N THR A 80 -20.42 -26.58 -46.52
CA THR A 80 -20.13 -25.58 -47.55
C THR A 80 -18.63 -25.54 -47.85
N SER A 81 -18.33 -25.39 -49.14
CA SER A 81 -17.07 -25.54 -49.87
C SER A 81 -15.89 -24.65 -49.43
N THR A 82 -14.70 -25.22 -49.52
CA THR A 82 -13.38 -24.59 -49.35
C THR A 82 -13.10 -23.53 -50.43
N PRO A 83 -12.72 -22.30 -50.07
CA PRO A 83 -12.02 -21.41 -50.98
C PRO A 83 -10.51 -21.61 -50.84
N THR A 84 -9.85 -21.91 -51.96
CA THR A 84 -8.40 -21.82 -52.12
C THR A 84 -7.97 -20.38 -51.88
N VAL A 85 -7.34 -20.12 -50.74
CA VAL A 85 -6.72 -18.82 -50.44
C VAL A 85 -5.40 -18.74 -51.19
N ILE A 86 -5.31 -17.77 -52.10
CA ILE A 86 -4.04 -17.30 -52.64
C ILE A 86 -3.26 -16.72 -51.45
N ALA A 87 -2.23 -17.44 -51.00
CA ALA A 87 -1.33 -16.96 -49.96
C ALA A 87 -0.61 -15.71 -50.47
N THR A 88 -1.08 -14.54 -50.07
CA THR A 88 -0.28 -13.32 -50.07
C THR A 88 0.87 -13.55 -49.10
N SER A 89 2.09 -13.65 -49.62
CA SER A 89 3.31 -13.68 -48.79
C SER A 89 3.42 -12.33 -48.08
N VAL A 90 3.03 -12.30 -46.81
CA VAL A 90 3.32 -11.18 -45.92
C VAL A 90 4.76 -11.39 -45.51
N GLU A 91 5.66 -10.51 -45.95
CA GLU A 91 7.07 -10.58 -45.57
C GLU A 91 7.20 -10.18 -44.09
N PRO A 92 7.88 -11.00 -43.26
CA PRO A 92 8.02 -10.71 -41.84
C PRO A 92 8.92 -9.49 -41.63
N SER A 93 8.43 -8.53 -40.86
CA SER A 93 9.17 -7.35 -40.43
C SER A 93 9.78 -7.58 -39.05
N VAL A 94 11.02 -7.13 -38.85
CA VAL A 94 11.75 -7.25 -37.57
C VAL A 94 12.21 -5.87 -37.13
N ILE A 95 11.83 -5.50 -35.91
CA ILE A 95 12.26 -4.25 -35.26
C ILE A 95 13.00 -4.60 -33.98
N CYS A 96 14.21 -4.09 -33.83
CA CYS A 96 15.02 -4.28 -32.63
C CYS A 96 15.56 -2.95 -32.11
N VAL A 97 15.68 -2.84 -30.78
CA VAL A 97 16.22 -1.67 -30.08
C VAL A 97 17.34 -2.12 -29.14
N LEU A 98 18.46 -1.40 -29.17
CA LEU A 98 19.59 -1.58 -28.24
C LEU A 98 19.51 -0.54 -27.12
N ASP A 99 19.39 -1.01 -25.88
CA ASP A 99 19.66 -0.24 -24.66
C ASP A 99 21.14 -0.42 -24.31
N SER A 100 21.97 0.54 -24.71
CA SER A 100 23.43 0.47 -24.53
C SER A 100 23.86 0.56 -23.06
N GLU A 101 23.07 1.20 -22.19
CA GLU A 101 23.37 1.32 -20.75
C GLU A 101 23.07 0.02 -20.00
N ARG A 102 21.98 -0.68 -20.39
CA ARG A 102 21.62 -1.99 -19.83
C ARG A 102 22.21 -3.18 -20.58
N ARG A 103 22.96 -2.91 -21.66
CA ARG A 103 23.51 -3.91 -22.59
C ARG A 103 22.45 -4.91 -23.07
N ARG A 104 21.24 -4.43 -23.35
CA ARG A 104 20.09 -5.28 -23.67
C ARG A 104 19.54 -4.98 -25.05
N VAL A 105 19.30 -6.02 -25.84
CA VAL A 105 18.59 -5.92 -27.12
C VAL A 105 17.18 -6.46 -26.91
N SER A 106 16.18 -5.73 -27.41
CA SER A 106 14.78 -6.13 -27.43
C SER A 106 14.25 -6.06 -28.85
N CYS A 107 13.64 -7.16 -29.30
CA CYS A 107 13.15 -7.35 -30.66
C CYS A 107 11.70 -7.82 -30.68
N GLU A 108 10.98 -7.37 -31.69
CA GLU A 108 9.63 -7.84 -32.03
C GLU A 108 9.51 -8.05 -33.54
N THR A 109 8.63 -8.98 -33.92
CA THR A 109 8.30 -9.24 -35.33
C THR A 109 6.80 -9.18 -35.56
N ASP A 110 6.43 -8.71 -36.74
CA ASP A 110 5.05 -8.68 -37.23
C ASP A 110 5.03 -9.05 -38.73
N GLY A 111 3.87 -9.40 -39.27
CA GLY A 111 3.72 -9.77 -40.67
C GLY A 111 4.09 -11.21 -41.01
N TYR A 112 3.83 -12.16 -40.10
CA TYR A 112 4.03 -13.60 -40.32
C TYR A 112 2.71 -14.38 -40.20
N GLN A 113 2.61 -15.56 -40.82
CA GLN A 113 1.40 -16.39 -40.75
C GLN A 113 1.22 -17.05 -39.37
N SER A 114 -0.02 -17.22 -38.92
CA SER A 114 -0.34 -17.69 -37.56
C SER A 114 0.24 -19.07 -37.20
N GLU A 115 0.45 -19.91 -38.21
CA GLU A 115 1.00 -21.27 -38.12
C GLU A 115 2.52 -21.32 -38.24
N ALA A 116 3.18 -20.20 -38.49
CA ALA A 116 4.63 -20.15 -38.65
C ALA A 116 5.37 -20.36 -37.31
N ARG A 117 6.42 -21.17 -37.34
CA ARG A 117 7.34 -21.34 -36.20
C ARG A 117 8.44 -20.30 -36.26
N LEU A 118 8.57 -19.51 -35.20
CA LEU A 118 9.55 -18.45 -35.06
C LEU A 118 10.74 -18.90 -34.21
N SER A 119 11.95 -18.60 -34.66
CA SER A 119 13.19 -18.87 -33.93
C SER A 119 14.19 -17.73 -34.08
N TRP A 120 14.61 -17.17 -32.96
CA TRP A 120 15.56 -16.07 -32.88
C TRP A 120 16.96 -16.51 -32.49
N ALA A 121 17.97 -15.88 -33.08
CA ALA A 121 19.37 -16.01 -32.72
C ALA A 121 20.10 -14.68 -32.86
N SER A 122 21.26 -14.53 -32.20
CA SER A 122 22.10 -13.34 -32.35
C SER A 122 23.57 -13.69 -32.18
N ASN A 123 24.47 -12.94 -32.83
CA ASN A 123 25.91 -13.04 -32.58
C ASN A 123 26.34 -12.47 -31.21
N ALA A 124 25.44 -11.80 -30.49
CA ALA A 124 25.73 -11.12 -29.23
C ALA A 124 25.43 -11.93 -27.97
N THR A 125 24.76 -13.09 -28.09
CA THR A 125 24.45 -14.04 -27.01
C THR A 125 24.41 -15.47 -27.56
N SER A 126 24.62 -16.48 -26.71
CA SER A 126 24.39 -17.88 -27.08
C SER A 126 22.94 -18.33 -26.88
N ALA A 127 22.11 -17.50 -26.25
CA ALA A 127 20.70 -17.81 -26.06
C ALA A 127 19.93 -17.76 -27.38
N THR A 128 18.92 -18.61 -27.51
CA THR A 128 17.94 -18.61 -28.61
C THR A 128 16.54 -18.63 -28.01
N GLN A 129 15.57 -18.04 -28.68
CA GLN A 129 14.17 -18.04 -28.22
C GLN A 129 13.22 -18.25 -29.39
N GLY A 130 12.11 -18.94 -29.14
CA GLY A 130 10.97 -18.94 -30.07
C GLY A 130 9.87 -18.00 -29.60
N GLY A 131 9.02 -17.58 -30.53
CA GLY A 131 7.90 -16.67 -30.27
C GLY A 131 8.05 -15.30 -30.96
N PRO A 132 7.05 -14.42 -30.84
CA PRO A 132 6.99 -13.15 -31.59
C PRO A 132 7.93 -12.06 -31.08
N THR A 133 8.46 -12.21 -29.87
CA THR A 133 9.37 -11.24 -29.28
C THR A 133 10.54 -11.95 -28.63
N TRP A 134 11.67 -11.25 -28.55
CA TRP A 134 12.84 -11.74 -27.83
C TRP A 134 13.61 -10.58 -27.22
N SER A 135 14.03 -10.73 -25.96
CA SER A 135 14.92 -9.80 -25.29
C SER A 135 16.08 -10.54 -24.64
N PHE A 136 17.31 -10.05 -24.84
CA PHE A 136 18.52 -10.69 -24.32
C PHE A 136 19.61 -9.68 -23.95
N LEU A 137 20.51 -10.10 -23.06
CA LEU A 137 21.70 -9.32 -22.69
C LEU A 137 22.87 -9.63 -23.65
N VAL A 138 23.66 -8.61 -23.97
CA VAL A 138 24.87 -8.72 -24.82
C VAL A 138 26.03 -9.28 -23.99
N GLU A 139 26.23 -10.59 -24.10
CA GLU A 139 27.16 -11.39 -23.29
C GLU A 139 28.40 -11.89 -24.07
N SER A 140 28.43 -11.68 -25.39
CA SER A 140 29.56 -12.05 -26.26
C SER A 140 30.89 -11.37 -25.86
N THR A 141 31.98 -12.13 -25.99
CA THR A 141 33.36 -11.65 -25.75
C THR A 141 34.27 -12.05 -26.93
N PRO A 142 34.88 -11.09 -27.65
CA PRO A 142 34.70 -9.64 -27.53
C PRO A 142 33.29 -9.19 -27.96
N ILE A 143 32.82 -8.07 -27.40
CA ILE A 143 31.52 -7.47 -27.77
C ILE A 143 31.59 -7.05 -29.25
N PRO A 144 30.67 -7.50 -30.11
CA PRO A 144 30.67 -7.13 -31.51
C PRO A 144 30.25 -5.67 -31.66
N THR A 145 30.96 -4.93 -32.52
CA THR A 145 30.60 -3.55 -32.87
C THR A 145 29.34 -3.48 -33.72
N ILE A 146 28.94 -4.59 -34.35
CA ILE A 146 27.68 -4.75 -35.06
C ILE A 146 26.97 -5.99 -34.50
N ILE A 147 25.87 -5.77 -33.80
CA ILE A 147 25.03 -6.83 -33.27
C ILE A 147 24.06 -7.24 -34.38
N THR A 148 24.10 -8.49 -34.80
CA THR A 148 23.15 -9.06 -35.76
C THR A 148 22.13 -9.90 -34.99
N VAL A 149 20.84 -9.66 -35.25
CA VAL A 149 19.74 -10.48 -34.74
C VAL A 149 19.02 -11.11 -35.92
N ASP A 150 18.96 -12.43 -35.94
CA ASP A 150 18.35 -13.25 -36.97
C ASP A 150 17.03 -13.82 -36.45
N LEU A 151 15.98 -13.66 -37.25
CA LEU A 151 14.71 -14.36 -37.11
C LEU A 151 14.58 -15.37 -38.24
N GLU A 152 14.35 -16.63 -37.90
CA GLU A 152 13.92 -17.67 -38.83
C GLU A 152 12.41 -17.91 -38.65
N VAL A 153 11.67 -17.77 -39.75
CA VAL A 153 10.22 -18.01 -39.84
C VAL A 153 10.00 -19.23 -40.72
N CYS A 154 9.52 -20.33 -40.15
CA CYS A 154 9.30 -21.58 -40.87
C CYS A 154 7.81 -21.92 -40.98
N ILE A 155 7.35 -22.23 -42.19
CA ILE A 155 6.04 -22.86 -42.43
C ILE A 155 6.31 -24.26 -42.97
N GLU A 156 5.89 -25.28 -42.23
CA GLU A 156 6.25 -26.67 -42.48
C GLU A 156 7.78 -26.87 -42.56
N GLU A 157 8.33 -27.21 -43.74
CA GLU A 157 9.77 -27.40 -43.97
C GLU A 157 10.44 -26.23 -44.71
N GLU A 158 9.68 -25.21 -45.13
CA GLU A 158 10.22 -24.02 -45.80
C GLU A 158 10.45 -22.90 -44.79
N CYS A 159 11.69 -22.42 -44.68
CA CYS A 159 12.09 -21.36 -43.74
C CYS A 159 12.65 -20.14 -44.47
N GLU A 160 12.18 -18.97 -44.06
CA GLU A 160 12.72 -17.67 -44.47
C GLU A 160 13.48 -17.03 -43.30
N ARG A 161 14.58 -16.31 -43.59
CA ARG A 161 15.38 -15.62 -42.57
C ARG A 161 15.42 -14.13 -42.79
N VAL A 162 15.14 -13.38 -41.73
CA VAL A 162 15.24 -11.92 -41.69
C VAL A 162 16.25 -11.52 -40.63
N ALA A 163 17.24 -10.72 -41.03
CA ALA A 163 18.29 -10.25 -40.14
C ALA A 163 18.21 -8.73 -39.97
N THR A 164 18.39 -8.25 -38.75
CA THR A 164 18.56 -6.82 -38.45
C THR A 164 19.89 -6.56 -37.75
N GLN A 165 20.47 -5.38 -38.00
CA GLN A 165 21.77 -4.98 -37.48
C GLN A 165 21.64 -3.75 -36.59
N LEU A 166 22.28 -3.81 -35.43
CA LEU A 166 22.33 -2.72 -34.45
C LEU A 166 23.78 -2.31 -34.21
N ASP A 167 24.01 -1.01 -33.99
CA ASP A 167 25.33 -0.47 -33.66
C ASP A 167 25.68 -0.80 -32.19
N GLY A 168 26.63 -1.71 -32.00
CA GLY A 168 27.13 -2.14 -30.69
C GLY A 168 28.36 -1.38 -30.20
N THR A 169 28.85 -0.37 -30.95
CA THR A 169 30.10 0.33 -30.64
C THR A 169 30.09 1.03 -29.28
N ALA A 170 28.96 1.59 -28.87
CA ALA A 170 28.80 2.24 -27.56
C ALA A 170 29.07 1.27 -26.38
N ILE A 171 28.74 -0.01 -26.55
CA ILE A 171 29.01 -1.05 -25.54
C ILE A 171 30.47 -1.51 -25.63
N ALA A 172 31.04 -1.61 -26.83
CA ALA A 172 32.41 -2.05 -27.05
C ALA A 172 33.48 -1.03 -26.55
N GLN A 173 33.19 0.28 -26.61
CA GLN A 173 34.13 1.34 -26.23
C GLN A 173 34.24 1.57 -24.71
N HIS A 174 33.21 1.22 -23.93
CA HIS A 174 33.21 1.37 -22.47
C HIS A 174 34.24 0.48 -21.75
N ASN A 175 34.80 -0.53 -22.43
CA ASN A 175 35.80 -1.44 -21.86
C ASN A 175 37.26 -1.02 -22.09
N GLN A 176 37.54 0.09 -22.81
CA GLN A 176 38.93 0.46 -23.16
C GLN A 176 39.51 1.67 -22.40
N THR A 177 38.74 2.39 -21.58
CA THR A 177 39.20 3.65 -20.95
C THR A 177 39.65 3.55 -19.49
N GLY A 178 39.75 2.34 -18.91
CA GLY A 178 40.23 2.14 -17.54
C GLY A 178 41.74 1.86 -17.43
N GLN A 179 42.62 2.87 -17.53
CA GLN A 179 43.99 2.74 -17.00
C GLN A 179 44.69 4.08 -16.68
N ALA A 180 45.22 4.15 -15.44
CA ALA A 180 46.17 5.12 -14.84
C ALA A 180 45.55 6.48 -14.40
N ILE A 181 45.75 7.09 -13.21
CA ILE A 181 46.82 7.18 -12.19
C ILE A 181 46.10 7.64 -10.88
N GLY A 182 46.22 7.04 -9.69
CA GLY A 182 47.33 7.17 -8.73
C GLY A 182 46.83 7.62 -7.33
N SER A 183 46.77 6.65 -6.41
CA SER A 183 46.85 6.70 -4.93
C SER A 183 46.55 7.98 -4.11
N SER A 184 45.55 7.88 -3.23
CA SER A 184 45.77 8.09 -1.78
C SER A 184 44.71 7.33 -0.97
N GLN A 185 45.18 6.45 -0.08
CA GLN A 185 44.38 5.60 0.81
C GLN A 185 43.53 6.44 1.77
N ALA A 186 42.23 6.17 1.79
CA ALA A 186 41.42 6.17 2.99
C ALA A 186 40.45 4.98 2.86
N THR A 187 40.59 4.05 3.80
CA THR A 187 39.85 2.80 3.89
C THR A 187 38.37 3.07 4.17
N HIS A 188 37.49 2.78 3.20
CA HIS A 188 36.10 2.46 3.47
C HIS A 188 35.76 1.14 2.77
N GLY A 189 35.12 0.27 3.56
CA GLY A 189 34.85 -1.11 3.24
C GLY A 189 34.09 -1.27 1.94
N ASP A 190 34.51 -2.30 1.23
CA ASP A 190 33.84 -2.96 0.13
C ASP A 190 32.38 -3.28 0.49
N HIS A 191 31.45 -2.67 -0.25
CA HIS A 191 30.14 -3.26 -0.51
C HIS A 191 29.92 -3.25 -2.02
N SER A 192 30.52 -4.24 -2.68
CA SER A 192 29.88 -4.97 -3.77
C SER A 192 28.42 -5.26 -3.43
N THR A 193 27.48 -4.45 -3.94
CA THR A 193 26.06 -4.80 -3.99
C THR A 193 25.66 -5.12 -5.42
N SER A 194 25.13 -6.33 -5.57
CA SER A 194 24.52 -6.88 -6.78
C SER A 194 23.45 -5.95 -7.35
N ALA A 195 23.45 -5.74 -8.67
CA ALA A 195 22.50 -4.89 -9.41
C ALA A 195 21.03 -5.40 -9.43
N ASN A 196 20.63 -6.28 -8.50
CA ASN A 196 19.29 -6.88 -8.41
C ASN A 196 18.51 -6.50 -7.14
N GLU A 197 19.05 -5.66 -6.25
CA GLU A 197 18.35 -5.28 -5.02
C GLU A 197 17.44 -4.07 -5.25
N TRP A 198 16.15 -4.21 -4.96
CA TRP A 198 15.20 -3.10 -4.99
C TRP A 198 15.50 -2.15 -3.83
N SER A 199 15.73 -0.88 -4.12
CA SER A 199 16.09 0.13 -3.11
C SER A 199 15.36 1.46 -3.32
N MET A 200 15.34 2.32 -2.30
CA MET A 200 14.71 3.64 -2.40
C MET A 200 15.38 4.48 -3.50
N GLN A 201 16.71 4.41 -3.58
CA GLN A 201 17.54 5.12 -4.55
C GLN A 201 17.24 4.63 -5.97
N TYR A 202 17.22 3.33 -6.20
CA TYR A 202 16.98 2.78 -7.54
C TYR A 202 15.53 3.00 -7.98
N GLN A 203 14.57 2.66 -7.12
CA GLN A 203 13.16 2.62 -7.47
C GLN A 203 12.54 4.01 -7.56
N TYR A 204 12.80 4.88 -6.58
CA TYR A 204 12.17 6.20 -6.50
C TYR A 204 13.10 7.29 -7.03
N SER A 205 14.32 7.40 -6.50
CA SER A 205 15.27 8.45 -6.88
C SER A 205 15.87 8.31 -8.27
N ARG A 206 15.73 7.14 -8.91
CA ARG A 206 16.41 6.78 -10.16
C ARG A 206 17.93 6.98 -10.09
N ASN A 207 18.51 6.69 -8.93
CA ASN A 207 19.93 6.90 -8.60
C ASN A 207 20.42 8.34 -8.79
N LYS A 208 19.52 9.33 -8.72
CA LYS A 208 19.83 10.76 -8.82
C LYS A 208 19.73 11.47 -7.46
N CYS A 209 19.74 10.73 -6.37
CA CYS A 209 19.63 11.31 -5.04
C CYS A 209 20.83 12.20 -4.71
N ASP A 210 20.65 13.15 -3.79
CA ASP A 210 21.73 13.99 -3.28
C ASP A 210 22.37 13.34 -2.04
N PRO A 211 23.64 12.89 -2.09
CA PRO A 211 24.31 12.32 -0.92
C PRO A 211 24.55 13.34 0.20
N ASP A 212 24.60 14.63 -0.13
CA ASP A 212 24.82 15.73 0.81
C ASP A 212 23.50 16.41 1.24
N GLY A 213 22.35 15.84 0.85
CA GLY A 213 21.03 16.34 1.20
C GLY A 213 20.71 16.21 2.70
N PRO A 214 19.55 16.75 3.15
CA PRO A 214 19.17 16.68 4.55
C PRO A 214 19.11 15.26 5.14
N VAL A 215 19.58 15.16 6.39
CA VAL A 215 19.50 13.96 7.23
C VAL A 215 18.57 14.15 8.44
N ILE A 216 17.89 15.29 8.48
CA ILE A 216 16.93 15.71 9.51
C ILE A 216 15.76 16.44 8.86
N LEU A 217 14.63 16.45 9.57
CA LEU A 217 13.36 16.99 9.14
C LEU A 217 13.02 18.22 10.00
N THR A 218 13.02 19.40 9.39
CA THR A 218 12.98 20.70 10.08
C THR A 218 11.64 21.43 10.02
N SER A 219 10.62 20.82 9.41
CA SER A 219 9.26 21.35 9.36
C SER A 219 8.23 20.26 9.67
N PRO A 220 7.10 20.61 10.32
CA PRO A 220 6.05 19.65 10.54
C PRO A 220 5.36 19.30 9.22
N PRO A 221 4.85 18.08 9.05
CA PRO A 221 4.14 17.67 7.84
C PRO A 221 2.77 18.33 7.69
N VAL A 222 2.24 18.94 8.76
CA VAL A 222 0.93 19.59 8.88
C VAL A 222 1.01 20.71 9.92
N ASP A 223 0.02 21.60 9.96
CA ASP A 223 -0.11 22.53 11.10
C ASP A 223 -0.39 21.74 12.39
N VAL A 224 0.58 21.72 13.31
CA VAL A 224 0.49 20.96 14.56
C VAL A 224 -0.66 21.36 15.46
N SER A 225 -1.24 22.56 15.30
CA SER A 225 -2.41 22.98 16.08
C SER A 225 -3.68 22.22 15.69
N THR A 226 -3.68 21.58 14.52
CA THR A 226 -4.83 20.90 13.91
C THR A 226 -4.91 19.42 14.24
N ILE A 227 -3.81 18.86 14.75
CA ILE A 227 -3.69 17.46 15.12
C ILE A 227 -4.60 17.19 16.32
N SER A 228 -5.55 16.28 16.15
CA SER A 228 -6.39 15.78 17.24
C SER A 228 -5.74 14.60 17.94
N MET A 229 -4.99 13.77 17.21
CA MET A 229 -4.24 12.63 17.70
C MET A 229 -3.23 12.15 16.65
N VAL A 230 -2.13 11.54 17.11
CA VAL A 230 -1.29 10.67 16.29
C VAL A 230 -1.35 9.24 16.82
N GLU A 231 -1.69 8.30 15.96
CA GLU A 231 -1.53 6.86 16.25
C GLU A 231 -0.14 6.41 15.78
N PRO A 232 0.64 5.71 16.63
CA PRO A 232 1.97 5.24 16.27
C PRO A 232 1.91 4.11 15.24
N MET A 233 3.05 3.83 14.63
CA MET A 233 3.27 2.59 13.87
C MET A 233 2.97 1.36 14.73
N GLY A 234 2.80 0.23 14.05
CA GLY A 234 2.62 -1.06 14.71
C GLY A 234 1.17 -1.51 14.86
N GLY A 235 0.22 -0.67 14.46
CA GLY A 235 -1.18 -1.03 14.40
C GLY A 235 -1.45 -2.22 13.48
N VAL A 236 -2.49 -2.99 13.81
CA VAL A 236 -3.03 -4.04 12.93
C VAL A 236 -4.54 -3.85 12.80
N SER A 237 -5.04 -3.74 11.58
CA SER A 237 -6.46 -3.50 11.33
C SER A 237 -6.88 -3.96 9.95
N TYR A 238 -8.11 -4.46 9.82
CA TYR A 238 -8.71 -4.86 8.54
C TYR A 238 -7.78 -5.76 7.69
N ASP A 239 -7.28 -5.25 6.56
CA ASP A 239 -6.35 -5.93 5.64
C ASP A 239 -4.86 -5.73 5.99
N HIS A 240 -4.55 -4.85 6.96
CA HIS A 240 -3.24 -4.69 7.58
C HIS A 240 -3.09 -5.68 8.74
N ILE A 241 -2.77 -6.93 8.40
CA ILE A 241 -2.62 -8.03 9.35
C ILE A 241 -1.31 -7.94 10.13
N THR A 242 -0.25 -7.49 9.46
CA THR A 242 1.05 -7.22 10.06
C THR A 242 1.14 -5.77 10.53
N PRO A 243 2.02 -5.45 11.49
CA PRO A 243 2.29 -4.10 11.97
C PRO A 243 2.43 -3.05 10.85
N ILE A 244 1.64 -1.98 10.94
CA ILE A 244 1.59 -0.84 9.99
C ILE A 244 2.85 0.02 10.09
N ASP A 245 3.44 0.38 8.95
CA ASP A 245 4.75 1.05 8.80
C ASP A 245 4.69 2.58 8.69
N HIS A 246 3.56 3.17 9.05
CA HIS A 246 3.32 4.61 9.05
C HIS A 246 2.54 5.04 10.30
N LEU A 247 2.68 6.31 10.65
CA LEU A 247 1.86 6.95 11.68
C LEU A 247 0.59 7.48 11.05
N TYR A 248 -0.52 7.43 11.79
CA TYR A 248 -1.76 8.08 11.41
C TYR A 248 -1.88 9.44 12.07
N PHE A 249 -1.90 10.51 11.28
CA PHE A 249 -2.21 11.86 11.73
C PHE A 249 -3.71 12.09 11.59
N PHE A 250 -4.40 12.11 12.73
CA PHE A 250 -5.80 12.50 12.79
C PHE A 250 -5.92 13.99 13.03
N HIS A 251 -6.87 14.60 12.32
CA HIS A 251 -7.14 16.02 12.40
C HIS A 251 -8.57 16.29 12.87
N VAL A 252 -8.81 17.53 13.30
CA VAL A 252 -10.18 17.99 13.53
C VAL A 252 -11.01 17.78 12.24
N PRO A 253 -12.23 17.24 12.30
CA PRO A 253 -13.03 17.00 11.09
C PRO A 253 -13.44 18.28 10.34
N ASP A 254 -13.99 18.10 9.14
CA ASP A 254 -14.69 19.13 8.34
C ASP A 254 -13.85 20.35 7.93
N ASN A 255 -12.54 20.14 7.80
CA ASN A 255 -11.58 21.14 7.38
C ASN A 255 -10.71 20.61 6.24
N LEU A 256 -10.13 21.56 5.50
CA LEU A 256 -9.09 21.30 4.51
C LEU A 256 -7.74 21.42 5.22
N TRP A 257 -6.95 20.35 5.22
CA TRP A 257 -5.65 20.33 5.91
C TRP A 257 -4.52 20.40 4.91
N GLU A 258 -3.66 21.40 5.09
CA GLU A 258 -2.46 21.60 4.28
C GLU A 258 -1.36 20.62 4.71
N ILE A 259 -0.74 19.98 3.73
CA ILE A 259 0.34 19.00 3.91
C ILE A 259 1.63 19.63 3.40
N TYR A 260 2.69 19.59 4.20
CA TYR A 260 3.96 20.27 3.90
C TYR A 260 5.14 19.32 3.78
N SER A 261 6.14 19.73 3.00
CA SER A 261 7.44 19.07 2.95
C SER A 261 8.17 19.27 4.27
N MET A 262 8.60 18.18 4.88
CA MET A 262 9.25 18.23 6.19
C MET A 262 10.71 18.73 6.14
N SER A 263 11.33 18.75 4.95
CA SER A 263 12.68 19.27 4.73
C SER A 263 12.87 19.64 3.26
N ASP A 264 14.04 20.18 2.91
CA ASP A 264 14.44 20.32 1.51
C ASP A 264 14.54 18.94 0.85
N GLY A 265 14.27 18.86 -0.45
CA GLY A 265 14.31 17.58 -1.16
C GLY A 265 13.71 17.62 -2.55
N HIS A 266 13.29 16.45 -3.02
CA HIS A 266 12.61 16.28 -4.30
C HIS A 266 11.42 15.33 -4.16
N ILE A 267 10.27 15.68 -4.72
CA ILE A 267 9.19 14.73 -4.99
C ILE A 267 9.71 13.77 -6.06
N VAL A 268 9.99 12.53 -5.68
CA VAL A 268 10.58 11.50 -6.56
C VAL A 268 9.56 10.46 -7.01
N TYR A 269 8.39 10.45 -6.37
CA TYR A 269 7.31 9.54 -6.71
C TYR A 269 5.97 10.17 -6.44
N LEU A 270 5.04 9.98 -7.37
CA LEU A 270 3.63 10.28 -7.17
C LEU A 270 2.81 9.23 -7.89
N ALA A 271 1.84 8.64 -7.19
CA ALA A 271 0.88 7.72 -7.78
C ALA A 271 -0.53 7.95 -7.25
N TRP A 272 -1.54 7.69 -8.07
CA TRP A 272 -2.94 7.70 -7.64
C TRP A 272 -3.32 6.31 -7.14
N ASN A 273 -3.35 6.15 -5.82
CA ASN A 273 -3.69 4.91 -5.14
C ASN A 273 -5.21 4.80 -4.91
N ASP A 274 -5.70 3.56 -4.96
CA ASP A 274 -7.05 3.14 -4.56
C ASP A 274 -8.20 3.93 -5.18
N SER A 275 -7.91 4.56 -6.33
CA SER A 275 -8.83 5.40 -7.10
C SER A 275 -9.32 6.66 -6.36
N THR A 276 -8.76 7.01 -5.21
CA THR A 276 -9.27 8.11 -4.36
C THR A 276 -8.22 9.12 -3.94
N GLN A 277 -6.93 8.78 -3.94
CA GLN A 277 -5.90 9.57 -3.26
C GLN A 277 -4.51 9.36 -3.85
N TYR A 278 -3.61 10.30 -3.61
CA TYR A 278 -2.21 10.18 -3.95
C TYR A 278 -1.39 9.52 -2.85
N ARG A 279 -0.41 8.72 -3.27
CA ARG A 279 0.80 8.41 -2.49
C ARG A 279 1.97 9.20 -3.09
N MET A 280 2.71 9.91 -2.26
CA MET A 280 3.85 10.72 -2.63
C MET A 280 5.09 10.26 -1.86
N VAL A 281 6.25 10.19 -2.52
CA VAL A 281 7.54 10.01 -1.83
C VAL A 281 8.40 11.24 -2.09
N VAL A 282 8.91 11.82 -1.01
CA VAL A 282 9.89 12.89 -1.04
C VAL A 282 11.24 12.33 -0.62
N GLU A 283 12.22 12.48 -1.49
CA GLU A 283 13.64 12.23 -1.21
C GLU A 283 14.24 13.48 -0.57
N HIS A 284 14.81 13.36 0.62
CA HIS A 284 15.57 14.44 1.24
C HIS A 284 17.07 14.29 0.94
N SER A 285 17.58 13.07 1.03
CA SER A 285 18.95 12.73 0.64
C SER A 285 18.98 11.35 0.00
N CYS A 286 20.17 10.87 -0.39
CA CYS A 286 20.37 9.47 -0.74
C CYS A 286 19.99 8.50 0.38
N HIS A 287 19.79 8.96 1.61
CA HIS A 287 19.52 8.09 2.73
C HIS A 287 18.14 8.28 3.35
N LEU A 288 17.61 9.50 3.35
CA LEU A 288 16.40 9.86 4.06
C LEU A 288 15.24 10.18 3.11
N TYR A 289 14.10 9.55 3.34
CA TYR A 289 12.87 9.73 2.58
C TYR A 289 11.66 9.88 3.50
N SER A 290 10.65 10.58 3.01
CA SER A 290 9.31 10.58 3.60
C SER A 290 8.28 10.05 2.61
N ILE A 291 7.38 9.21 3.10
CA ILE A 291 6.26 8.66 2.33
C ILE A 291 4.98 9.26 2.91
N TYR A 292 4.21 9.92 2.06
CA TYR A 292 2.90 10.49 2.39
C TYR A 292 1.83 9.69 1.67
N ILE A 293 0.79 9.25 2.39
CA ILE A 293 -0.38 8.55 1.84
C ILE A 293 -1.63 9.32 2.26
N HIS A 294 -2.75 9.12 1.55
CA HIS A 294 -4.00 9.85 1.78
C HIS A 294 -3.98 11.35 1.42
N ILE A 295 -3.10 11.76 0.49
CA ILE A 295 -3.18 13.11 -0.10
C ILE A 295 -4.34 13.15 -1.09
N GLN A 296 -5.39 13.93 -0.84
CA GLN A 296 -6.60 13.91 -1.66
C GLN A 296 -6.54 14.88 -2.86
N GLU A 297 -5.91 16.03 -2.66
CA GLU A 297 -5.73 17.04 -3.70
C GLU A 297 -4.31 17.60 -3.67
N LEU A 298 -3.80 18.00 -4.83
CA LEU A 298 -2.54 18.71 -4.98
C LEU A 298 -2.81 20.20 -5.22
N PRO A 299 -1.91 21.11 -4.80
CA PRO A 299 -1.96 22.52 -5.19
C PRO A 299 -1.96 22.70 -6.71
N GLU A 300 -2.69 23.69 -7.22
CA GLU A 300 -2.85 23.92 -8.67
C GLU A 300 -1.53 24.18 -9.38
N ASP A 301 -0.62 24.92 -8.72
CA ASP A 301 0.73 25.17 -9.21
C ASP A 301 1.59 23.91 -9.22
N LEU A 302 1.46 23.04 -8.20
CA LEU A 302 2.12 21.74 -8.17
C LEU A 302 1.58 20.80 -9.25
N GLU A 303 0.26 20.69 -9.43
CA GLU A 303 -0.34 19.90 -10.52
C GLU A 303 0.14 20.39 -11.88
N SER A 304 0.12 21.71 -12.10
CA SER A 304 0.58 22.33 -13.34
C SER A 304 2.06 22.07 -13.60
N ALA A 305 2.92 22.22 -12.58
CA ALA A 305 4.35 21.96 -12.69
C ALA A 305 4.66 20.48 -12.99
N LEU A 306 3.80 19.56 -12.53
CA LEU A 306 3.88 18.13 -12.82
C LEU A 306 3.27 17.76 -14.19
N GLY A 307 2.66 18.72 -14.89
CA GLY A 307 1.95 18.48 -16.15
C GLY A 307 0.69 17.64 -15.97
N LEU A 308 0.10 17.67 -14.76
CA LEU A 308 -1.07 16.88 -14.40
C LEU A 308 -2.35 17.72 -14.47
N SER A 309 -3.44 17.03 -14.72
CA SER A 309 -4.80 17.54 -14.62
C SER A 309 -5.68 16.60 -13.80
N ARG A 310 -6.88 17.05 -13.45
CA ARG A 310 -7.86 16.20 -12.78
C ARG A 310 -8.22 14.93 -13.58
N ALA A 311 -8.10 14.94 -14.91
CA ALA A 311 -8.38 13.78 -15.75
C ALA A 311 -7.32 12.68 -15.61
N ASP A 312 -6.11 13.04 -15.17
CA ASP A 312 -5.01 12.09 -14.98
C ASP A 312 -5.12 11.32 -13.66
N ARG A 313 -6.05 11.71 -12.77
CA ARG A 313 -6.31 11.06 -11.47
C ARG A 313 -7.02 9.72 -11.66
N ASN A 314 -6.29 8.73 -12.15
CA ASN A 314 -6.75 7.36 -12.35
C ASN A 314 -5.70 6.37 -11.86
N LYS A 315 -6.10 5.11 -11.67
CA LYS A 315 -5.25 4.04 -11.11
C LYS A 315 -3.93 3.77 -11.85
N ASP A 316 -3.78 4.26 -13.08
CA ASP A 316 -2.58 4.07 -13.89
C ASP A 316 -1.57 5.22 -13.72
N LEU A 317 -1.95 6.30 -13.01
CA LEU A 317 -1.06 7.41 -12.74
C LEU A 317 0.08 6.97 -11.80
N ARG A 318 1.28 6.94 -12.36
CA ARG A 318 2.53 6.68 -11.65
C ARG A 318 3.68 7.43 -12.31
N ILE A 319 4.18 8.48 -11.67
CA ILE A 319 5.25 9.34 -12.20
C ILE A 319 6.42 9.47 -11.24
N TYR A 320 7.59 9.83 -11.79
CA TYR A 320 8.87 9.97 -11.06
C TYR A 320 9.53 11.32 -11.39
N PRO A 321 8.96 12.44 -10.91
CA PRO A 321 9.26 13.77 -11.47
C PRO A 321 10.60 14.35 -11.00
N ARG A 322 11.12 13.93 -9.84
CA ARG A 322 12.26 14.54 -9.14
C ARG A 322 12.12 16.07 -9.05
N MET A 323 10.93 16.53 -8.65
CA MET A 323 10.59 17.94 -8.55
C MET A 323 11.12 18.54 -7.25
N PRO A 324 11.91 19.62 -7.28
CA PRO A 324 12.49 20.20 -6.06
C PRO A 324 11.41 20.80 -5.16
N VAL A 325 11.59 20.63 -3.85
CA VAL A 325 10.76 21.21 -2.79
C VAL A 325 11.66 21.74 -1.66
N LYS A 326 11.18 22.76 -0.96
CA LYS A 326 11.80 23.33 0.23
C LYS A 326 11.07 22.91 1.49
N SER A 327 11.79 22.93 2.61
CA SER A 327 11.20 22.74 3.93
C SER A 327 10.02 23.71 4.13
N GLY A 328 8.84 23.17 4.42
CA GLY A 328 7.60 23.94 4.60
C GLY A 328 6.81 24.22 3.31
N ASP A 329 7.27 23.77 2.14
CA ASP A 329 6.49 23.90 0.90
C ASP A 329 5.20 23.08 0.98
N LEU A 330 4.11 23.62 0.43
CA LEU A 330 2.82 22.95 0.35
C LEU A 330 2.86 21.82 -0.70
N LEU A 331 2.62 20.59 -0.26
CA LEU A 331 2.63 19.38 -1.09
C LEU A 331 1.24 18.91 -1.49
N GLY A 332 0.23 19.23 -0.69
CA GLY A 332 -1.07 18.58 -0.82
C GLY A 332 -2.10 19.07 0.16
N TYR A 333 -3.28 18.52 0.00
CA TYR A 333 -4.37 18.67 0.92
C TYR A 333 -4.96 17.32 1.30
N ASP A 334 -5.24 17.15 2.59
CA ASP A 334 -6.15 16.12 3.07
C ASP A 334 -7.55 16.74 3.26
N ILE A 335 -8.58 16.10 2.71
CA ILE A 335 -9.98 16.53 2.80
C ILE A 335 -10.73 15.50 3.63
N VAL A 336 -10.67 15.66 4.95
CA VAL A 336 -11.30 14.70 5.85
C VAL A 336 -12.79 14.98 5.98
N ASN A 337 -13.60 14.35 5.12
CA ASN A 337 -15.06 14.24 5.32
C ASN A 337 -15.38 13.13 6.36
N GLY A 338 -14.78 13.19 7.55
CA GLY A 338 -15.02 12.23 8.63
C GLY A 338 -13.79 11.52 9.20
N ARG A 339 -13.57 10.24 8.82
CA ARG A 339 -12.64 9.27 9.47
C ARG A 339 -11.22 9.20 8.86
N GLY A 340 -10.84 10.14 8.01
CA GLY A 340 -9.55 10.13 7.32
C GLY A 340 -8.36 10.51 8.21
N SER A 341 -7.19 10.04 7.85
CA SER A 341 -5.88 10.38 8.39
C SER A 341 -4.93 10.73 7.26
N LEU A 342 -3.91 11.53 7.57
CA LEU A 342 -2.69 11.58 6.77
C LEU A 342 -1.71 10.54 7.30
N ASP A 343 -1.18 9.72 6.40
CA ASP A 343 -0.28 8.64 6.79
C ASP A 343 1.16 9.01 6.43
N ILE A 344 2.07 8.83 7.39
CA ILE A 344 3.48 9.24 7.23
C ILE A 344 4.42 8.13 7.65
N SER A 345 5.28 7.70 6.73
CA SER A 345 6.49 6.90 7.05
C SER A 345 7.75 7.74 6.85
N ILE A 346 8.72 7.58 7.75
CA ILE A 346 10.09 8.05 7.54
C ILE A 346 10.96 6.83 7.27
N VAL A 347 11.76 6.91 6.21
CA VAL A 347 12.63 5.82 5.76
C VAL A 347 14.07 6.30 5.78
N ASP A 348 14.93 5.63 6.57
CA ASP A 348 16.38 5.82 6.54
C ASP A 348 17.08 4.56 6.06
N THR A 349 17.58 4.58 4.83
CA THR A 349 18.25 3.43 4.19
C THR A 349 19.59 3.05 4.85
N ARG A 350 20.10 3.84 5.80
CA ARG A 350 21.29 3.49 6.60
C ARG A 350 20.95 2.58 7.78
N VAL A 351 19.67 2.47 8.14
CA VAL A 351 19.19 1.69 9.28
C VAL A 351 18.43 0.49 8.76
N GLU A 352 18.87 -0.72 9.09
CA GLU A 352 18.07 -1.93 8.90
C GLU A 352 17.48 -2.36 10.25
N LEU A 353 16.16 -2.48 10.31
CA LEU A 353 15.41 -2.97 11.46
C LEU A 353 15.79 -4.43 11.75
N ASP A 354 16.15 -4.71 12.99
CA ASP A 354 16.75 -5.99 13.41
C ASP A 354 15.74 -7.04 13.86
N GLY A 355 14.48 -6.65 14.07
CA GLY A 355 13.41 -7.53 14.53
C GLY A 355 12.63 -8.22 13.40
N PHE A 356 13.14 -8.25 12.17
CA PHE A 356 12.58 -9.07 11.10
C PHE A 356 13.46 -10.31 10.91
N VAL A 357 12.91 -11.50 11.15
CA VAL A 357 13.71 -12.75 11.08
C VAL A 357 14.03 -13.17 9.63
N ASN A 358 13.16 -12.81 8.68
CA ASN A 358 13.39 -13.08 7.27
C ASN A 358 12.97 -11.88 6.40
N ILE A 359 13.96 -11.11 5.97
CA ILE A 359 13.74 -9.91 5.19
C ILE A 359 13.26 -10.19 3.76
N GLU A 360 13.56 -11.37 3.22
CA GLU A 360 13.14 -11.77 1.86
C GLU A 360 11.62 -11.86 1.72
N SER A 361 10.91 -12.12 2.82
CA SER A 361 9.45 -12.11 2.86
C SER A 361 8.87 -10.73 2.54
N TYR A 362 9.65 -9.65 2.67
CA TYR A 362 9.23 -8.25 2.49
C TYR A 362 9.75 -7.60 1.20
N LYS A 363 10.39 -8.34 0.30
CA LYS A 363 11.11 -7.79 -0.87
C LYS A 363 10.32 -6.84 -1.78
N GLU A 364 9.00 -6.99 -1.91
CA GLU A 364 8.16 -6.10 -2.75
C GLU A 364 7.84 -4.76 -2.05
N GLU A 365 7.96 -4.72 -0.71
CA GLU A 365 7.96 -3.49 0.10
C GLU A 365 9.32 -3.30 0.77
N PHE A 366 10.37 -3.27 -0.06
CA PHE A 366 11.78 -3.19 0.34
C PHE A 366 12.13 -2.04 1.30
N TRP A 367 11.26 -1.03 1.43
CA TRP A 367 11.47 0.09 2.35
C TRP A 367 11.12 -0.24 3.80
N LYS A 368 10.30 -1.27 4.07
CA LYS A 368 9.82 -1.58 5.44
C LYS A 368 10.95 -1.80 6.42
N LYS A 369 12.00 -2.50 5.99
CA LYS A 369 13.20 -2.74 6.81
C LYS A 369 13.96 -1.47 7.20
N HIS A 370 13.59 -0.33 6.60
CA HIS A 370 14.20 0.97 6.81
C HIS A 370 13.20 1.99 7.40
N CYS A 371 11.98 1.57 7.78
CA CYS A 371 10.99 2.45 8.41
C CYS A 371 11.39 2.73 9.86
N VAL A 372 11.76 3.97 10.14
CA VAL A 372 12.35 4.38 11.43
C VAL A 372 11.37 5.24 12.23
N ASP A 373 11.58 5.32 13.55
CA ASP A 373 10.83 6.25 14.39
C ASP A 373 11.08 7.70 13.95
N PRO A 374 10.05 8.43 13.47
CA PRO A 374 10.20 9.81 12.99
C PRO A 374 10.69 10.80 14.06
N PHE A 375 10.45 10.52 15.36
CA PHE A 375 10.90 11.41 16.43
C PHE A 375 12.42 11.52 16.55
N ASN A 376 13.17 10.58 15.98
CA ASN A 376 14.63 10.66 15.88
C ASN A 376 15.12 11.64 14.79
N TYR A 377 14.24 12.04 13.86
CA TYR A 377 14.59 12.86 12.69
C TYR A 377 13.93 14.23 12.72
N TRP A 378 12.78 14.38 13.38
CA TRP A 378 12.11 15.68 13.53
C TRP A 378 12.85 16.60 14.49
N GLN A 379 13.42 17.67 13.94
CA GLN A 379 14.11 18.71 14.70
C GLN A 379 13.30 20.01 14.72
N GLY A 380 12.84 20.39 15.90
CA GLY A 380 12.11 21.64 16.15
C GLY A 380 11.08 21.47 17.25
N SER A 381 10.53 22.58 17.74
CA SER A 381 9.50 22.57 18.79
C SER A 381 8.19 21.88 18.37
N PHE A 382 8.00 21.65 17.07
CA PHE A 382 6.85 20.90 16.56
C PHE A 382 6.92 19.42 16.94
N SER A 383 8.12 18.84 17.08
CA SER A 383 8.32 17.43 17.43
C SER A 383 7.70 17.13 18.80
N GLU A 384 7.99 17.94 19.81
CA GLU A 384 7.41 17.81 21.15
C GLU A 384 5.88 18.01 21.16
N GLN A 385 5.36 18.89 20.29
CA GLN A 385 3.91 19.12 20.16
C GLN A 385 3.18 17.96 19.49
N ILE A 386 3.82 17.28 18.53
CA ILE A 386 3.31 16.04 17.94
C ILE A 386 3.36 14.93 18.99
N LEU A 387 4.50 14.79 19.70
CA LEU A 387 4.68 13.80 20.76
C LEU A 387 3.61 13.90 21.84
N SER A 388 3.25 15.11 22.27
CA SER A 388 2.20 15.33 23.28
C SER A 388 0.79 14.88 22.85
N ARG A 389 0.61 14.55 21.58
CA ARG A 389 -0.64 14.03 20.99
C ARG A 389 -0.49 12.62 20.41
N THR A 390 0.66 11.99 20.62
CA THR A 390 0.95 10.65 20.13
C THR A 390 0.63 9.61 21.19
N LEU A 391 -0.13 8.58 20.82
CA LEU A 391 -0.33 7.43 21.70
C LEU A 391 1.01 6.68 21.84
N VAL A 392 1.57 6.62 23.04
CA VAL A 392 2.83 5.90 23.31
C VAL A 392 2.52 4.70 24.19
N VAL A 393 2.91 3.50 23.74
CA VAL A 393 2.52 2.22 24.34
C VAL A 393 3.74 1.28 24.49
N ASN A 394 3.84 0.58 25.62
CA ASN A 394 4.83 -0.49 25.90
C ASN A 394 6.31 -0.08 25.89
N ASP A 395 6.66 1.14 26.29
CA ASP A 395 8.05 1.65 26.25
C ASP A 395 8.70 1.53 24.84
N ASN A 396 7.89 1.35 23.80
CA ASN A 396 8.34 1.40 22.41
C ASN A 396 8.84 2.82 22.08
N PRO A 397 9.65 2.96 21.02
CA PRO A 397 9.91 4.28 20.43
C PRO A 397 8.58 5.02 20.27
N PRO A 398 8.48 6.32 20.59
CA PRO A 398 7.20 7.01 20.59
C PRO A 398 6.42 6.93 19.27
N GLY A 399 7.13 6.81 18.14
CA GLY A 399 6.53 6.59 16.83
C GLY A 399 6.06 5.16 16.54
N GLY A 400 6.26 4.21 17.47
CA GLY A 400 5.94 2.79 17.30
C GLY A 400 7.08 1.96 16.67
N LYS A 401 6.82 0.66 16.51
CA LYS A 401 7.75 -0.34 15.91
C LYS A 401 6.94 -1.35 15.09
N ILE A 402 7.57 -2.01 14.10
CA ILE A 402 6.90 -2.97 13.19
C ILE A 402 7.53 -4.37 13.13
N ASP A 403 8.75 -4.50 13.64
CA ASP A 403 9.62 -5.66 13.56
C ASP A 403 9.72 -6.31 14.95
N HIS A 404 8.70 -7.08 15.31
CA HIS A 404 8.57 -7.74 16.61
C HIS A 404 9.05 -9.20 16.63
N ASP A 405 9.62 -9.70 15.52
CA ASP A 405 10.00 -11.09 15.41
C ASP A 405 11.15 -11.42 16.35
N ILE A 406 11.08 -12.58 17.00
CA ILE A 406 12.20 -13.19 17.72
C ILE A 406 12.41 -14.59 17.15
N ALA A 407 13.62 -14.86 16.63
CA ALA A 407 13.96 -16.16 16.05
C ALA A 407 13.73 -17.29 17.06
N GLY A 408 13.13 -18.41 16.62
CA GLY A 408 12.86 -19.55 17.50
C GLY A 408 11.55 -19.46 18.30
N THR A 409 10.86 -18.32 18.32
CA THR A 409 9.66 -18.12 19.16
C THR A 409 8.44 -17.69 18.35
N LEU A 410 7.25 -17.75 18.95
CA LEU A 410 5.98 -17.46 18.28
C LEU A 410 5.79 -15.98 17.93
N ILE A 411 6.38 -15.05 18.69
CA ILE A 411 6.17 -13.61 18.47
C ILE A 411 6.69 -13.16 17.10
N GLY A 412 5.94 -12.25 16.47
CA GLY A 412 6.26 -11.62 15.20
C GLY A 412 5.26 -11.93 14.08
N ASN A 413 5.72 -11.63 12.88
CA ASN A 413 5.00 -11.84 11.62
C ASN A 413 5.25 -13.24 11.05
N TRP A 414 4.22 -13.78 10.44
CA TRP A 414 4.19 -15.10 9.84
C TRP A 414 3.41 -15.07 8.54
N PHE A 415 3.85 -15.87 7.57
CA PHE A 415 3.24 -15.96 6.25
C PHE A 415 2.87 -17.41 5.96
N LEU A 416 1.65 -17.63 5.48
CA LEU A 416 1.17 -18.96 5.11
C LEU A 416 2.16 -19.58 4.11
N GLU A 417 2.51 -20.84 4.32
CA GLU A 417 3.48 -21.52 3.47
C GLU A 417 3.03 -21.44 2.00
N ASN A 418 3.96 -21.08 1.10
CA ASN A 418 3.72 -20.85 -0.32
C ASN A 418 2.75 -19.70 -0.66
N SER A 419 2.51 -18.74 0.24
CA SER A 419 1.67 -17.57 -0.03
C SER A 419 2.39 -16.40 -0.70
N GLY A 420 3.70 -16.51 -0.96
CA GLY A 420 4.49 -15.40 -1.53
C GLY A 420 4.98 -14.36 -0.51
N GLY A 421 4.94 -14.69 0.78
CA GLY A 421 5.39 -13.78 1.85
C GLY A 421 4.46 -12.59 2.01
N TYR A 422 5.04 -11.42 2.30
CA TYR A 422 4.30 -10.17 2.48
C TYR A 422 3.50 -9.77 1.24
N ALA A 423 4.08 -9.94 0.05
CA ALA A 423 3.45 -9.56 -1.20
C ALA A 423 2.17 -10.36 -1.53
N GLY A 424 2.03 -11.54 -0.95
CA GLY A 424 0.97 -12.47 -1.29
C GLY A 424 1.11 -13.11 -2.67
N THR A 425 0.09 -13.90 -3.02
CA THR A 425 -0.02 -14.52 -4.33
C THR A 425 -0.62 -13.54 -5.33
N LYS A 426 0.11 -13.25 -6.41
CA LYS A 426 -0.35 -12.33 -7.47
C LYS A 426 -1.60 -12.88 -8.16
N GLY A 427 -2.56 -11.99 -8.44
CA GLY A 427 -3.75 -12.30 -9.23
C GLY A 427 -4.89 -12.98 -8.47
N VAL A 428 -4.83 -13.07 -7.13
CA VAL A 428 -5.94 -13.56 -6.31
C VAL A 428 -7.03 -12.48 -6.20
N PRO A 429 -8.25 -12.72 -6.74
CA PRO A 429 -9.33 -11.75 -6.63
C PRO A 429 -9.72 -11.53 -5.16
N GLY A 430 -9.82 -10.26 -4.74
CA GLY A 430 -10.21 -9.92 -3.37
C GLY A 430 -9.07 -9.96 -2.33
N ASP A 431 -7.84 -10.33 -2.72
CA ASP A 431 -6.67 -10.30 -1.85
C ASP A 431 -5.53 -9.48 -2.46
N ARG A 432 -5.84 -8.24 -2.82
CA ARG A 432 -4.89 -7.33 -3.49
C ARG A 432 -3.61 -7.09 -2.69
N HIS A 433 -3.69 -7.14 -1.37
CA HIS A 433 -2.59 -6.86 -0.45
C HIS A 433 -1.89 -8.14 0.03
N GLY A 434 -2.26 -9.33 -0.48
CA GLY A 434 -1.70 -10.59 -0.01
C GLY A 434 -2.07 -10.97 1.43
N SER A 435 -2.93 -10.17 2.05
CA SER A 435 -3.33 -10.22 3.44
C SER A 435 -3.83 -11.60 3.84
N SER A 436 -4.45 -12.36 2.94
CA SER A 436 -5.00 -13.68 3.25
C SER A 436 -3.94 -14.68 3.74
N GLY A 437 -2.68 -14.48 3.36
CA GLY A 437 -1.55 -15.30 3.82
C GLY A 437 -0.92 -14.80 5.12
N HIS A 438 -1.30 -13.64 5.65
CA HIS A 438 -0.59 -13.02 6.77
C HIS A 438 -1.12 -13.48 8.13
N LEU A 439 -0.24 -13.48 9.11
CA LEU A 439 -0.50 -13.77 10.52
C LEU A 439 0.48 -12.95 11.38
N TYR A 440 0.01 -12.44 12.51
CA TYR A 440 0.81 -11.71 13.47
C TYR A 440 0.45 -12.13 14.90
N PHE A 441 1.46 -12.40 15.71
CA PHE A 441 1.36 -12.54 17.16
C PHE A 441 2.29 -11.52 17.80
N GLY A 442 1.78 -10.57 18.58
CA GLY A 442 2.65 -9.56 19.18
C GLY A 442 1.92 -8.50 19.99
N PRO A 443 2.64 -7.48 20.45
CA PRO A 443 2.06 -6.44 21.30
C PRO A 443 0.97 -5.65 20.55
N SER A 444 0.00 -5.17 21.32
CA SER A 444 -0.94 -4.13 20.90
C SER A 444 -0.24 -2.77 20.84
N ASN A 445 -0.53 -2.00 19.80
CA ASN A 445 -0.12 -0.59 19.69
C ASN A 445 -1.06 0.38 20.43
N MET A 446 -2.16 -0.12 21.01
CA MET A 446 -3.20 0.71 21.64
C MET A 446 -3.29 0.52 23.15
N VAL A 447 -3.03 -0.69 23.65
CA VAL A 447 -3.20 -1.02 25.07
C VAL A 447 -1.90 -1.59 25.64
N PRO A 448 -1.37 -1.01 26.73
CA PRO A 448 -0.16 -1.51 27.37
C PRO A 448 -0.27 -2.96 27.82
N ASN A 449 0.84 -3.69 27.79
CA ASN A 449 1.02 -5.07 28.25
C ASN A 449 -0.02 -6.06 27.69
N THR A 450 -0.60 -5.75 26.53
CA THR A 450 -1.61 -6.57 25.88
C THR A 450 -1.05 -7.15 24.59
N TYR A 451 -1.19 -8.45 24.41
CA TYR A 451 -0.82 -9.13 23.17
C TYR A 451 -2.06 -9.39 22.33
N LEU A 452 -1.87 -9.41 21.02
CA LEU A 452 -2.90 -9.67 20.05
C LEU A 452 -2.47 -10.74 19.06
N VAL A 453 -3.47 -11.32 18.42
CA VAL A 453 -3.33 -12.15 17.24
C VAL A 453 -4.09 -11.48 16.10
N SER A 454 -3.45 -11.31 14.95
CA SER A 454 -4.08 -10.84 13.72
C SER A 454 -3.91 -11.87 12.61
N MET A 455 -4.98 -12.19 11.88
CA MET A 455 -5.03 -13.33 10.98
C MET A 455 -5.82 -13.00 9.71
N GLY A 456 -5.16 -13.07 8.56
CA GLY A 456 -5.81 -12.74 7.29
C GLY A 456 -6.54 -13.90 6.62
N ALA A 457 -6.15 -15.14 6.91
CA ALA A 457 -6.71 -16.35 6.31
C ALA A 457 -8.10 -16.76 6.87
N PHE A 458 -8.63 -15.99 7.82
CA PHE A 458 -9.78 -16.39 8.65
C PHE A 458 -10.98 -15.47 8.39
N ALA A 459 -12.17 -16.06 8.34
CA ALA A 459 -13.36 -15.43 7.80
C ALA A 459 -14.01 -14.38 8.74
N GLN A 460 -13.92 -14.56 10.06
CA GLN A 460 -14.53 -13.64 11.04
C GLN A 460 -13.43 -12.84 11.72
N LYS A 461 -13.60 -11.50 11.78
CA LYS A 461 -12.73 -10.49 12.41
C LYS A 461 -11.23 -10.82 12.44
N LYS A 462 -10.43 -9.98 11.79
CA LYS A 462 -9.03 -10.33 11.56
C LYS A 462 -8.07 -10.01 12.72
N SER A 463 -8.49 -9.36 13.81
CA SER A 463 -7.61 -9.05 14.95
C SER A 463 -8.32 -9.21 16.30
N PHE A 464 -7.65 -9.84 17.27
CA PHE A 464 -8.17 -10.12 18.61
C PHE A 464 -7.09 -9.99 19.67
N HIS A 465 -7.47 -9.66 20.90
CA HIS A 465 -6.54 -9.67 22.03
C HIS A 465 -6.46 -11.06 22.64
N LEU A 466 -5.29 -11.49 23.06
CA LEU A 466 -5.12 -12.72 23.82
C LEU A 466 -5.71 -12.56 25.23
N GLU A 467 -6.01 -13.68 25.89
CA GLU A 467 -6.32 -13.69 27.32
C GLU A 467 -5.15 -13.14 28.16
N GLU A 468 -5.45 -12.56 29.32
CA GLU A 468 -4.47 -11.83 30.14
C GLU A 468 -3.42 -12.76 30.76
N ASP A 469 -3.81 -14.00 31.05
CA ASP A 469 -2.97 -15.07 31.59
C ASP A 469 -2.40 -16.00 30.51
N ALA A 470 -2.60 -15.67 29.22
CA ALA A 470 -2.07 -16.46 28.13
C ALA A 470 -0.53 -16.44 28.12
N PRO A 471 0.14 -17.55 27.72
CA PRO A 471 1.59 -17.58 27.60
C PRO A 471 2.09 -16.46 26.67
N ASN A 472 3.14 -15.74 27.07
CA ASN A 472 3.70 -14.69 26.23
C ASN A 472 4.22 -15.30 24.91
N PRO A 473 3.79 -14.83 23.73
CA PRO A 473 4.29 -15.33 22.45
C PRO A 473 5.82 -15.26 22.30
N ALA A 474 6.49 -14.36 23.01
CA ALA A 474 7.95 -14.29 23.02
C ALA A 474 8.62 -15.46 23.74
N ASP A 475 7.90 -16.14 24.64
CA ASP A 475 8.40 -17.27 25.43
C ASP A 475 7.99 -18.63 24.86
N VAL A 476 7.03 -18.66 23.91
CA VAL A 476 6.58 -19.89 23.24
C VAL A 476 7.53 -20.27 22.12
N ASN A 477 8.10 -21.47 22.21
CA ASN A 477 9.10 -22.02 21.29
C ASN A 477 8.84 -23.52 21.02
N ALA A 478 9.74 -24.19 20.30
CA ALA A 478 9.55 -25.60 19.93
C ALA A 478 9.44 -26.55 21.13
N GLU A 479 10.06 -26.23 22.27
CA GLU A 479 9.98 -27.03 23.50
C GLU A 479 8.64 -26.84 24.24
N SER A 480 7.89 -25.78 23.93
CA SER A 480 6.58 -25.51 24.51
C SER A 480 5.51 -26.52 24.06
N GLY A 481 5.73 -27.20 22.93
CA GLY A 481 4.74 -28.09 22.32
C GLY A 481 3.49 -27.34 21.85
N ILE A 482 2.33 -28.00 21.95
CA ILE A 482 1.05 -27.42 21.54
C ILE A 482 0.54 -26.46 22.62
N ILE A 483 0.32 -25.21 22.23
CA ILE A 483 -0.29 -24.16 23.06
C ILE A 483 -1.69 -23.87 22.54
N LYS A 484 -2.63 -23.63 23.47
CA LYS A 484 -3.96 -23.10 23.18
C LYS A 484 -4.03 -21.67 23.65
N TYR A 485 -4.42 -20.77 22.76
CA TYR A 485 -4.69 -19.39 23.08
C TYR A 485 -6.18 -19.13 22.93
N GLY A 486 -6.81 -18.69 24.01
CA GLY A 486 -8.11 -18.05 23.90
C GLY A 486 -7.93 -16.61 23.46
N TYR A 487 -8.86 -16.12 22.64
CA TYR A 487 -8.84 -14.73 22.20
C TYR A 487 -10.19 -14.02 22.43
N ARG A 488 -10.08 -12.71 22.64
CA ARG A 488 -11.16 -11.79 23.00
C ARG A 488 -11.30 -10.73 21.93
N ALA A 489 -12.53 -10.57 21.44
CA ALA A 489 -12.90 -9.54 20.49
C ALA A 489 -13.27 -8.26 21.22
N LEU A 490 -12.79 -7.13 20.70
CA LEU A 490 -13.22 -5.82 21.16
C LEU A 490 -14.74 -5.66 20.97
N ASN A 491 -15.38 -5.06 21.97
CA ASN A 491 -16.78 -4.73 21.96
C ASN A 491 -17.00 -3.44 21.14
N GLN A 492 -17.09 -3.62 19.83
CA GLN A 492 -17.36 -2.53 18.89
C GLN A 492 -18.87 -2.20 18.76
N GLY A 493 -19.72 -2.74 19.64
CA GLY A 493 -21.17 -2.64 19.54
C GLY A 493 -21.76 -3.50 18.41
N ASP A 494 -23.09 -3.48 18.27
CA ASP A 494 -23.81 -4.33 17.31
C ASP A 494 -23.57 -3.95 15.84
N SER A 495 -23.29 -2.68 15.56
CA SER A 495 -23.07 -2.16 14.20
C SER A 495 -21.64 -1.65 13.97
N GLY A 496 -20.70 -1.93 14.89
CA GLY A 496 -19.33 -1.41 14.77
C GLY A 496 -19.21 0.08 15.11
N GLN A 497 -20.19 0.63 15.83
CA GLN A 497 -20.27 2.04 16.17
C GLN A 497 -19.26 2.44 17.26
N LEU A 498 -18.76 1.49 18.05
CA LEU A 498 -17.77 1.72 19.10
C LEU A 498 -16.37 1.31 18.63
N THR A 499 -15.36 1.95 19.20
CA THR A 499 -13.96 1.53 19.01
C THR A 499 -13.66 0.23 19.77
N GLY A 500 -14.37 -0.01 20.87
CA GLY A 500 -14.07 -1.09 21.82
C GLY A 500 -12.98 -0.73 22.83
N TYR A 501 -12.67 0.56 22.99
CA TYR A 501 -11.74 1.06 23.99
C TYR A 501 -12.40 2.10 24.89
N ARG A 502 -11.86 2.29 26.09
CA ARG A 502 -12.20 3.37 27.02
C ARG A 502 -10.98 4.17 27.40
N VAL A 503 -11.18 5.44 27.72
CA VAL A 503 -10.14 6.31 28.27
C VAL A 503 -9.94 5.94 29.74
N VAL A 504 -8.74 5.48 30.12
CA VAL A 504 -8.46 4.98 31.48
C VAL A 504 -8.78 6.03 32.55
N GLN A 505 -8.46 7.29 32.28
CA GLN A 505 -8.63 8.37 33.26
C GLN A 505 -10.10 8.74 33.52
N THR A 506 -10.98 8.63 32.52
CA THR A 506 -12.39 9.06 32.65
C THR A 506 -13.37 7.90 32.72
N GLY A 507 -13.00 6.73 32.18
CA GLY A 507 -13.87 5.56 32.04
C GLY A 507 -14.86 5.64 30.86
N ASP A 508 -14.82 6.73 30.08
CA ASP A 508 -15.71 6.95 28.94
C ASP A 508 -15.25 6.15 27.71
N GLU A 509 -16.20 5.80 26.84
CA GLU A 509 -15.90 5.19 25.54
C GLU A 509 -15.05 6.13 24.70
N TRP A 510 -13.99 5.60 24.11
CA TRP A 510 -13.08 6.37 23.30
C TRP A 510 -13.59 6.52 21.87
N ASP A 511 -13.52 7.74 21.32
CA ASP A 511 -14.09 8.09 20.02
C ASP A 511 -13.24 7.64 18.81
N GLY A 512 -12.00 7.22 19.05
CA GLY A 512 -11.08 6.75 18.02
C GLY A 512 -10.37 7.85 17.24
N ARG A 513 -10.51 9.13 17.63
CA ARG A 513 -10.04 10.28 16.82
C ARG A 513 -9.42 11.41 17.63
N THR A 514 -9.73 11.48 18.91
CA THR A 514 -9.15 12.47 19.81
C THR A 514 -8.15 11.81 20.73
N PHE A 515 -7.06 12.53 21.03
CA PHE A 515 -6.09 12.05 21.98
C PHE A 515 -6.77 11.80 23.35
N PRO A 516 -6.71 10.57 23.89
CA PRO A 516 -7.40 10.24 25.12
C PRO A 516 -6.80 11.03 26.28
N LEU A 517 -7.66 11.50 27.19
CA LEU A 517 -7.20 12.22 28.38
C LEU A 517 -6.26 11.31 29.19
N GLY A 518 -5.04 11.78 29.45
CA GLY A 518 -4.00 11.01 30.14
C GLY A 518 -3.23 10.03 29.26
N GLY A 519 -3.54 9.94 27.95
CA GLY A 519 -2.76 9.15 26.98
C GLY A 519 -2.89 7.63 27.11
N ALA A 520 -3.87 7.14 27.89
CA ALA A 520 -4.01 5.71 28.18
C ALA A 520 -5.40 5.18 27.84
N LEU A 521 -5.43 4.03 27.18
CA LEU A 521 -6.63 3.31 26.80
C LEU A 521 -6.69 1.94 27.47
N GLU A 522 -7.89 1.49 27.77
CA GLU A 522 -8.19 0.11 28.16
C GLU A 522 -9.12 -0.53 27.13
N ALA A 523 -8.94 -1.83 26.90
CA ALA A 523 -9.80 -2.60 26.00
C ALA A 523 -11.10 -3.01 26.69
N VAL A 524 -12.21 -2.86 25.97
CA VAL A 524 -13.52 -3.37 26.36
C VAL A 524 -13.84 -4.56 25.48
N TYR A 525 -13.99 -5.74 26.07
CA TYR A 525 -14.22 -6.97 25.34
C TYR A 525 -15.70 -7.35 25.25
N ARG A 526 -16.04 -8.13 24.23
CA ARG A 526 -17.30 -8.88 24.24
C ARG A 526 -17.27 -9.92 25.36
N PRO A 527 -18.44 -10.30 25.92
CA PRO A 527 -18.47 -11.31 26.97
C PRO A 527 -17.94 -12.66 26.49
N GLY A 528 -17.16 -13.32 27.35
CA GLY A 528 -16.63 -14.66 27.11
C GLY A 528 -15.53 -14.73 26.05
N LEU A 529 -15.12 -15.95 25.74
CA LEU A 529 -14.14 -16.23 24.70
C LEU A 529 -14.77 -16.10 23.31
N ASN A 530 -14.03 -15.56 22.34
CA ASN A 530 -14.49 -15.41 20.95
C ASN A 530 -13.88 -16.44 19.99
N GLY A 531 -13.11 -17.38 20.53
CA GLY A 531 -12.53 -18.51 19.83
C GLY A 531 -11.21 -18.92 20.45
N VAL A 532 -10.68 -20.03 19.96
CA VAL A 532 -9.41 -20.60 20.39
C VAL A 532 -8.51 -20.76 19.17
N ILE A 533 -7.22 -20.45 19.32
CA ILE A 533 -6.20 -20.77 18.33
C ILE A 533 -5.21 -21.78 18.94
N LEU A 534 -4.99 -22.88 18.22
CA LEU A 534 -3.94 -23.84 18.52
C LEU A 534 -2.69 -23.46 17.76
N VAL A 535 -1.57 -23.50 18.47
CA VAL A 535 -0.26 -23.15 17.95
C VAL A 535 0.75 -24.21 18.37
N GLU A 536 1.64 -24.56 17.45
CA GLU A 536 2.85 -25.32 17.72
C GLU A 536 4.01 -24.71 16.94
N VAL A 537 5.08 -24.33 17.63
CA VAL A 537 6.32 -23.91 16.98
C VAL A 537 7.07 -25.17 16.54
N LEU A 538 7.27 -25.34 15.24
CA LEU A 538 7.91 -26.55 14.68
C LEU A 538 9.42 -26.40 14.56
N SER A 539 9.88 -25.18 14.27
CA SER A 539 11.29 -24.81 14.11
C SER A 539 11.46 -23.29 14.18
N ASP A 540 12.69 -22.80 14.03
CA ASP A 540 13.02 -21.36 14.06
C ASP A 540 12.18 -20.48 13.12
N ARG A 541 11.71 -21.07 12.02
CA ARG A 541 10.99 -20.38 10.93
C ARG A 541 9.71 -21.07 10.48
N SER A 542 9.15 -21.96 11.28
CA SER A 542 7.89 -22.62 10.93
C SER A 542 7.02 -22.88 12.15
N ILE A 543 5.72 -22.61 12.00
CA ILE A 543 4.68 -22.89 12.99
C ILE A 543 3.50 -23.59 12.35
N LYS A 544 2.75 -24.35 13.15
CA LYS A 544 1.46 -24.94 12.79
C LYS A 544 0.34 -24.23 13.55
N ILE A 545 -0.72 -23.86 12.84
CA ILE A 545 -1.80 -23.01 13.34
C ILE A 545 -3.17 -23.55 12.92
N GLU A 546 -4.13 -23.51 13.83
CA GLU A 546 -5.54 -23.73 13.52
C GLU A 546 -6.43 -22.91 14.45
N ALA A 547 -7.41 -22.19 13.90
CA ALA A 547 -8.33 -21.36 14.68
C ALA A 547 -9.74 -21.97 14.71
N PHE A 548 -10.23 -22.20 15.93
CA PHE A 548 -11.55 -22.71 16.25
C PHE A 548 -12.44 -21.52 16.66
N GLN A 549 -12.98 -20.83 15.66
CA GLN A 549 -13.73 -19.58 15.86
C GLN A 549 -15.06 -19.76 16.61
N ASP A 550 -15.60 -20.96 16.64
CA ASP A 550 -16.84 -21.29 17.37
C ASP A 550 -16.59 -21.77 18.80
N ALA A 551 -15.33 -22.07 19.16
CA ALA A 551 -14.99 -22.51 20.51
C ALA A 551 -15.23 -21.40 21.53
N ARG A 552 -15.78 -21.74 22.69
CA ARG A 552 -16.06 -20.80 23.79
C ARG A 552 -15.26 -21.11 25.06
N SER A 553 -14.43 -22.15 25.01
CA SER A 553 -13.48 -22.52 26.06
C SER A 553 -12.29 -23.27 25.47
N LEU A 554 -11.14 -23.27 26.17
CA LEU A 554 -9.94 -24.02 25.76
C LEU A 554 -10.15 -25.53 25.73
N ASP A 555 -11.10 -26.03 26.53
CA ASP A 555 -11.40 -27.47 26.68
C ASP A 555 -12.19 -28.04 25.49
N GLU A 556 -12.92 -27.19 24.75
CA GLU A 556 -13.64 -27.60 23.53
C GLU A 556 -12.71 -28.02 22.40
N VAL A 557 -11.44 -27.58 22.44
CA VAL A 557 -10.46 -27.92 21.41
C VAL A 557 -9.52 -29.00 21.93
N THR A 558 -9.52 -30.16 21.30
CA THR A 558 -8.74 -31.33 21.75
C THR A 558 -7.38 -31.46 21.07
N GLY A 559 -7.19 -30.85 19.91
CA GLY A 559 -5.95 -30.90 19.14
C GLY A 559 -6.14 -30.35 17.73
N PHE A 560 -5.08 -30.37 16.94
CA PHE A 560 -5.13 -30.04 15.51
C PHE A 560 -5.99 -31.06 14.74
N THR A 561 -6.67 -30.56 13.71
CA THR A 561 -7.39 -31.35 12.71
C THR A 561 -6.64 -31.33 11.37
N GLU A 562 -7.31 -31.77 10.30
CA GLU A 562 -6.81 -31.67 8.93
C GLU A 562 -6.83 -30.24 8.37
N ASP A 563 -7.55 -29.31 9.01
CA ASP A 563 -7.64 -27.91 8.60
C ASP A 563 -6.45 -27.06 9.08
N ALA A 564 -5.54 -27.64 9.87
CA ALA A 564 -4.36 -26.97 10.36
C ALA A 564 -3.44 -26.51 9.21
N LYS A 565 -2.94 -25.29 9.33
CA LYS A 565 -2.08 -24.63 8.32
C LYS A 565 -0.67 -24.45 8.86
N THR A 566 0.30 -24.55 7.96
CA THR A 566 1.70 -24.21 8.25
C THR A 566 1.98 -22.78 7.83
N TYR A 567 2.54 -22.00 8.74
CA TYR A 567 3.08 -20.69 8.44
C TYR A 567 4.60 -20.72 8.57
N VAL A 568 5.26 -19.91 7.75
CA VAL A 568 6.70 -19.74 7.70
C VAL A 568 7.05 -18.26 7.83
N ARG A 569 8.29 -17.96 8.17
CA ARG A 569 8.80 -16.60 8.04
C ARG A 569 10.12 -16.56 7.32
#